data_AF-A0A4Q4WZU1-F1
#
_entry.id   AF-A0A4Q4WZU1-F1
#
_cell.length_a   1.000
_cell.length_b   1.000
_cell.length_c   1.000
_cell.angle_alpha   90.00
_cell.angle_beta   90.00
_cell.angle_gamma   90.00
#
_symmetry.space_group_name_H-M   'P 1'
#
loop_
_entity.id
_entity.type
_entity.pdbx_description
1 polymer ?
#
loop_
_entity_poly.entity_id
_entity_poly.type
_entity_poly.pdbx_seq_one_letter_code
_entity_poly.pdbx_strand_id
1 'polypeptide(L)'
;MASIIARRAFTTSARRLAADPALKNESKRNPELAILGGIMVLTFAGAGLYFGRSPTSSTSESRVGMSSASMPWETNSPEGKYKYHPGGDPNQAPKDAPSAVNVVIVPDVNLPKHLHDKYNKWGKDGY
;
A
#
# COMPACT_ATOMS: atom_id res chain seq x y z
N MET A 1 11.54 -17.42 17.29
CA MET A 1 12.86 -17.42 17.97
C MET A 1 13.76 -16.22 17.64
N ALA A 2 13.51 -15.44 16.57
CA ALA A 2 14.31 -14.25 16.21
C ALA A 2 14.26 -13.08 17.22
N SER A 3 13.19 -12.98 18.03
CA SER A 3 12.98 -11.84 18.95
C SER A 3 13.91 -11.84 20.17
N ILE A 4 14.42 -13.00 20.60
CA ILE A 4 15.26 -13.10 21.81
C ILE A 4 16.72 -12.73 21.48
N ILE A 5 17.19 -13.12 20.30
CA ILE A 5 18.54 -12.84 19.82
C ILE A 5 18.71 -11.34 19.53
N ALA A 6 17.74 -10.71 18.86
CA ALA A 6 17.74 -9.27 18.59
C ALA A 6 17.74 -8.43 19.88
N ARG A 7 16.94 -8.83 20.89
CA ARG A 7 16.89 -8.15 22.20
C ARG A 7 18.21 -8.20 22.96
N ARG A 8 18.94 -9.33 22.91
CA ARG A 8 20.24 -9.48 23.58
C ARG A 8 21.39 -8.75 22.85
N ALA A 9 21.35 -8.72 21.52
CA ALA A 9 22.36 -8.01 20.72
C ALA A 9 22.27 -6.48 20.90
N PHE A 10 21.05 -5.91 20.90
CA PHE A 10 20.88 -4.48 21.13
C PHE A 10 21.22 -4.06 22.56
N THR A 11 20.87 -4.87 23.57
CA THR A 11 21.13 -4.51 24.98
C THR A 11 22.60 -4.57 25.35
N THR A 12 23.37 -5.51 24.81
CA THR A 12 24.82 -5.61 25.06
C THR A 12 25.60 -4.53 24.33
N SER A 13 25.22 -4.22 23.09
CA SER A 13 25.87 -3.18 22.28
C SER A 13 25.59 -1.76 22.81
N ALA A 14 24.33 -1.46 23.17
CA ALA A 14 23.96 -0.18 23.76
C ALA A 14 24.67 0.06 25.10
N ARG A 15 24.81 -0.99 25.93
CA ARG A 15 25.48 -0.89 27.23
C ARG A 15 27.00 -0.69 27.08
N ARG A 16 27.63 -1.29 26.06
CA ARG A 16 29.04 -1.06 25.73
C ARG A 16 29.29 0.36 25.19
N LEU A 17 28.43 0.85 24.30
CA LEU A 17 28.52 2.22 23.77
C LEU A 17 28.27 3.29 24.84
N ALA A 18 27.36 3.05 25.79
CA ALA A 18 27.08 4.00 26.88
C ALA A 18 28.14 4.02 28.01
N ALA A 19 28.95 2.96 28.11
CA ALA A 19 29.95 2.80 29.17
C ALA A 19 31.32 3.40 28.84
N ASP A 20 31.55 3.85 27.60
CA ASP A 20 32.85 4.35 27.19
C ASP A 20 33.12 5.78 27.73
N PRO A 21 34.06 5.96 28.67
CA PRO A 21 34.37 7.28 29.23
C PRO A 21 35.01 8.23 28.20
N ALA A 22 35.61 7.71 27.13
CA ALA A 22 36.22 8.52 26.08
C ALA A 22 35.18 9.38 25.36
N LEU A 23 34.02 8.80 25.06
CA LEU A 23 32.91 9.49 24.38
C LEU A 23 32.33 10.63 25.23
N LYS A 24 32.31 10.48 26.56
CA LYS A 24 31.86 11.55 27.47
C LYS A 24 32.85 12.70 27.52
N ASN A 25 34.15 12.41 27.47
CA ASN A 25 35.19 13.45 27.43
C ASN A 25 35.20 14.18 26.09
N GLU A 26 34.97 13.47 24.99
CA GLU A 26 34.88 14.05 23.66
C GLU A 26 33.63 14.92 23.49
N SER A 27 32.46 14.45 23.97
CA SER A 27 31.21 15.21 23.92
C SER A 27 31.25 16.51 24.74
N LYS A 28 32.01 16.55 25.85
CA LYS A 28 32.25 17.78 26.62
C LYS A 28 33.20 18.74 25.91
N ARG A 29 34.15 18.22 25.14
CA ARG A 29 35.14 19.01 24.40
C ARG A 29 34.54 19.65 23.15
N ASN A 30 33.64 18.92 22.48
CA ASN A 30 33.02 19.31 21.22
C ASN A 30 31.49 19.34 21.37
N PRO A 31 30.88 20.47 21.75
CA PRO A 31 29.43 20.57 21.95
C PRO A 31 28.62 20.32 20.67
N GLU A 32 29.20 20.50 19.49
CA GLU A 32 28.59 20.20 18.20
C GLU A 32 28.22 18.71 18.03
N LEU A 33 29.00 17.80 18.64
CA LEU A 33 28.71 16.36 18.61
C LEU A 33 27.41 16.03 19.36
N ALA A 34 27.09 16.77 20.42
CA ALA A 34 25.83 16.59 21.14
C ALA A 34 24.62 17.01 20.28
N ILE A 35 24.77 18.10 19.52
CA ILE A 35 23.75 18.59 18.60
C ILE A 35 23.56 17.59 17.44
N LEU A 36 24.64 17.13 16.83
CA LEU A 36 24.61 16.12 15.78
C LEU A 36 23.98 14.81 16.29
N GLY A 37 24.35 14.36 17.49
CA GLY A 37 23.75 13.20 18.15
C GLY A 37 22.24 13.35 18.35
N GLY A 38 21.79 14.54 18.77
CA GLY A 38 20.37 14.86 18.90
C GLY A 38 19.61 14.76 17.57
N ILE A 39 20.18 15.29 16.49
CA ILE A 39 19.59 15.21 15.13
C ILE A 39 19.50 13.76 14.66
N MET A 40 20.54 12.97 14.89
CA MET A 40 20.57 11.54 14.51
C MET A 40 19.51 10.74 15.28
N VAL A 41 19.35 10.99 16.58
CA VAL A 41 18.29 10.34 17.38
C VAL A 41 16.91 10.72 16.86
N LEU A 42 16.67 12.00 16.58
CA LEU A 42 15.38 12.47 16.04
C LEU A 42 15.06 11.85 14.67
N THR A 43 16.03 11.81 13.77
CA THR A 43 15.84 11.23 12.43
C THR A 43 15.58 9.74 12.48
N PHE A 44 16.36 8.96 13.24
CA PHE A 44 16.12 7.51 13.38
C PHE A 44 14.82 7.19 14.13
N ALA A 45 14.49 7.94 15.18
CA ALA A 45 13.21 7.76 15.88
C ALA A 45 12.03 8.11 14.96
N GLY A 46 12.12 9.21 14.21
CA GLY A 46 11.10 9.61 13.23
C GLY A 46 10.91 8.58 12.13
N ALA A 47 11.99 8.08 11.54
CA ALA A 47 11.94 7.01 10.55
C ALA A 47 11.33 5.71 11.14
N GLY A 48 11.73 5.33 12.35
CA GLY A 48 11.16 4.18 13.05
C GLY A 48 9.65 4.31 13.31
N LEU A 49 9.20 5.49 13.75
CA LEU A 49 7.78 5.78 13.92
C LEU A 49 7.03 5.76 12.58
N TYR A 50 7.61 6.30 11.51
CA TYR A 50 7.01 6.30 10.18
C TYR A 50 6.84 4.88 9.62
N PHE A 51 7.88 4.06 9.68
CA PHE A 51 7.82 2.66 9.24
C PHE A 51 6.93 1.80 10.13
N GLY A 52 6.82 2.12 11.43
CA GLY A 52 5.87 1.46 12.32
C GLY A 52 4.42 1.77 12.01
N ARG A 53 4.10 2.99 11.55
CA ARG A 53 2.74 3.40 11.16
C ARG A 53 2.38 2.98 9.73
N SER A 54 3.38 2.84 8.86
CA SER A 54 3.22 2.49 7.44
C SER A 54 3.86 1.12 7.19
N PRO A 55 3.21 0.02 7.58
CA PRO A 55 3.74 -1.32 7.33
C PRO A 55 3.94 -1.50 5.82
N THR A 56 5.17 -1.85 5.44
CA THR A 56 5.50 -2.14 4.04
C THR A 56 4.76 -3.41 3.64
N SER A 57 3.76 -3.24 2.78
CA SER A 57 3.04 -4.32 2.14
C SER A 57 3.91 -4.88 1.01
N SER A 58 3.91 -6.21 0.82
CA SER A 58 4.61 -6.86 -0.30
C SER A 58 4.01 -6.50 -1.66
N THR A 59 2.82 -5.88 -1.68
CA THR A 59 2.08 -5.48 -2.88
C THR A 59 1.82 -3.98 -2.83
N SER A 60 1.97 -3.31 -3.97
CA SER A 60 1.69 -1.87 -4.13
C SER A 60 0.19 -1.55 -4.21
N GLU A 61 -0.69 -2.50 -3.87
CA GLU A 61 -2.12 -2.27 -3.87
C GLU A 61 -2.53 -1.34 -2.72
N SER A 62 -3.34 -0.33 -3.04
CA SER A 62 -4.04 0.45 -2.04
C SER A 62 -5.22 -0.36 -1.51
N ARG A 63 -5.38 -0.43 -0.19
CA ARG A 63 -6.55 -1.08 0.40
C ARG A 63 -7.78 -0.27 0.02
N VAL A 64 -8.58 -0.79 -0.91
CA VAL A 64 -9.82 -0.15 -1.33
C VAL A 64 -10.82 -0.22 -0.17
N GLY A 65 -11.28 0.94 0.29
CA GLY A 65 -12.34 1.02 1.29
C GLY A 65 -13.63 0.44 0.72
N MET A 66 -14.00 -0.76 1.16
CA MET A 66 -15.32 -1.32 0.88
C MET A 66 -16.38 -0.49 1.61
N SER A 67 -17.46 -0.12 0.93
CA SER A 67 -18.59 0.55 1.59
C SER A 67 -19.29 -0.43 2.56
N SER A 68 -19.99 0.09 3.56
CA SER A 68 -20.70 -0.70 4.57
C SER A 68 -21.83 -1.57 4.02
N ALA A 69 -22.25 -1.35 2.77
CA ALA A 69 -23.19 -2.17 2.00
C ALA A 69 -22.60 -2.50 0.61
N SER A 70 -21.30 -2.79 0.58
CA SER A 70 -20.52 -3.08 -0.65
C SER A 70 -20.89 -4.39 -1.30
N MET A 71 -21.49 -5.30 -0.53
CA MET A 71 -21.79 -6.65 -0.98
C MET A 71 -23.11 -6.67 -1.77
N PRO A 72 -23.15 -7.26 -2.97
CA PRO A 72 -24.33 -7.23 -3.83
C PRO A 72 -25.59 -7.83 -3.18
N TRP A 73 -25.41 -8.82 -2.31
CA TRP A 73 -26.48 -9.50 -1.58
C TRP A 73 -27.05 -8.68 -0.42
N GLU A 74 -26.34 -7.65 0.07
CA GLU A 74 -26.83 -6.77 1.13
C GLU A 74 -27.72 -5.64 0.56
N THR A 75 -27.50 -5.25 -0.69
CA THR A 75 -28.22 -4.14 -1.34
C THR A 75 -29.31 -4.57 -2.33
N ASN A 76 -29.57 -5.88 -2.50
CA ASN A 76 -30.47 -6.41 -3.53
C ASN A 76 -30.20 -5.79 -4.91
N SER A 77 -28.91 -5.60 -5.25
CA SER A 77 -28.54 -4.97 -6.51
C SER A 77 -28.76 -5.95 -7.67
N PRO A 78 -29.54 -5.59 -8.71
CA PRO A 78 -29.84 -6.48 -9.84
C PRO A 78 -28.59 -6.84 -10.65
N GLU A 79 -27.52 -6.03 -10.56
CA GLU A 79 -26.31 -6.21 -11.36
C GLU A 79 -25.22 -7.06 -10.69
N GLY A 80 -25.38 -7.46 -9.42
CA GLY A 80 -24.42 -8.34 -8.74
C GLY A 80 -23.01 -7.74 -8.53
N LYS A 81 -22.81 -6.44 -8.78
CA LYS A 81 -21.51 -5.76 -8.68
C LYS A 81 -21.22 -5.30 -7.26
N TYR A 82 -19.97 -5.46 -6.84
CA TYR A 82 -19.48 -4.89 -5.58
C TYR A 82 -19.39 -3.36 -5.67
N LYS A 83 -19.62 -2.67 -4.55
CA LYS A 83 -19.46 -1.21 -4.44
C LYS A 83 -18.25 -0.84 -3.61
N TYR A 84 -17.54 0.20 -4.01
CA TYR A 84 -16.35 0.65 -3.30
C TYR A 84 -16.26 2.17 -3.23
N HIS A 85 -15.59 2.68 -2.20
CA HIS A 85 -15.26 4.09 -2.11
C HIS A 85 -14.04 4.40 -2.97
N PRO A 86 -14.14 5.30 -3.97
CA PRO A 86 -12.98 5.71 -4.76
C PRO A 86 -11.88 6.25 -3.86
N GLY A 87 -10.65 5.77 -4.05
CA GLY A 87 -9.50 6.17 -3.22
C GLY A 87 -9.59 5.74 -1.74
N GLY A 88 -10.58 4.93 -1.35
CA GLY A 88 -10.79 4.53 0.04
C GLY A 88 -11.35 5.63 0.95
N ASP A 89 -11.86 6.72 0.38
CA ASP A 89 -12.45 7.84 1.12
C ASP A 89 -13.95 7.59 1.41
N PRO A 90 -14.35 7.37 2.68
CA PRO A 90 -15.74 7.09 3.04
C PRO A 90 -16.72 8.22 2.71
N ASN A 91 -16.23 9.45 2.51
CA ASN A 91 -17.07 10.60 2.18
C ASN A 91 -17.46 10.66 0.70
N GLN A 92 -16.79 9.90 -0.16
CA GLN A 92 -17.11 9.86 -1.58
C GLN A 92 -18.22 8.85 -1.85
N ALA A 93 -19.10 9.18 -2.80
CA ALA A 93 -20.17 8.29 -3.21
C ALA A 93 -19.59 6.94 -3.69
N PRO A 94 -20.13 5.79 -3.20
CA PRO A 94 -19.69 4.47 -3.65
C PRO A 94 -19.86 4.29 -5.16
N LYS A 95 -18.83 3.76 -5.83
CA LYS A 95 -18.87 3.40 -7.25
C LYS A 95 -18.97 1.89 -7.43
N ASP A 96 -19.60 1.47 -8.52
CA ASP A 96 -19.67 0.05 -8.88
C ASP A 96 -18.32 -0.44 -9.41
N ALA A 97 -17.95 -1.66 -9.03
CA ALA A 97 -16.76 -2.31 -9.54
C ALA A 97 -16.85 -2.54 -11.06
N PRO A 98 -15.74 -2.42 -11.79
CA PRO A 98 -15.70 -2.84 -13.20
C PRO A 98 -16.11 -4.30 -13.33
N SER A 99 -16.73 -4.66 -14.46
CA SER A 99 -17.21 -6.03 -14.69
C SER A 99 -16.08 -7.05 -14.60
N ALA A 100 -16.36 -8.21 -14.02
CA ALA A 100 -15.40 -9.32 -13.92
C ALA A 100 -14.93 -9.84 -15.30
N VAL A 101 -15.72 -9.58 -16.35
CA VAL A 101 -15.38 -9.91 -17.73
C VAL A 101 -14.83 -8.67 -18.41
N ASN A 102 -13.56 -8.71 -18.82
CA ASN A 102 -12.96 -7.68 -19.66
C ASN A 102 -13.39 -7.92 -21.11
N VAL A 103 -14.10 -6.98 -21.72
CA VAL A 103 -14.47 -7.01 -23.14
C VAL A 103 -13.55 -6.04 -23.87
N VAL A 104 -12.59 -6.58 -24.61
CA VAL A 104 -11.71 -5.78 -25.46
C VAL A 104 -12.24 -5.82 -26.89
N ILE A 105 -12.50 -4.65 -27.47
CA ILE A 105 -12.84 -4.49 -28.88
C ILE A 105 -11.52 -4.32 -29.63
N VAL A 106 -11.18 -5.26 -30.51
CA VAL A 106 -10.01 -5.17 -31.37
C VAL A 106 -10.45 -4.63 -32.72
N PRO A 107 -10.06 -3.39 -33.11
CA PRO A 107 -10.37 -2.85 -34.42
C PRO A 107 -9.52 -3.52 -35.50
N ASP A 108 -9.98 -3.45 -36.76
CA ASP A 108 -9.21 -3.76 -37.97
C ASP A 108 -8.55 -5.15 -38.02
N VAL A 109 -9.34 -6.17 -37.71
CA VAL A 109 -8.93 -7.58 -37.79
C VAL A 109 -9.30 -8.20 -39.15
N ASN A 110 -8.33 -8.83 -39.82
CA ASN A 110 -8.56 -9.54 -41.07
C ASN A 110 -9.06 -10.97 -40.79
N LEU A 111 -10.38 -11.14 -40.66
CA LEU A 111 -11.01 -12.46 -40.48
C LEU A 111 -11.64 -12.99 -41.78
N PRO A 112 -11.64 -14.32 -41.99
CA PRO A 112 -12.49 -14.95 -42.99
C PRO A 112 -13.96 -14.54 -42.83
N LYS A 113 -14.67 -14.34 -43.95
CA LYS A 113 -16.05 -13.79 -43.99
C LYS A 113 -17.01 -14.44 -42.98
N HIS A 114 -16.96 -15.77 -42.86
CA HIS A 114 -17.85 -16.51 -41.95
C HIS A 114 -17.63 -16.19 -40.46
N LEU A 115 -16.41 -15.84 -40.05
CA LEU A 115 -16.11 -15.42 -38.68
C LEU A 115 -16.41 -13.94 -38.48
N HIS A 116 -16.13 -13.12 -39.50
CA HIS A 116 -16.47 -11.71 -39.48
C HIS A 116 -17.97 -11.51 -39.23
N ASP A 117 -18.84 -12.19 -40.00
CA ASP A 117 -20.29 -12.01 -39.86
C ASP A 117 -20.82 -12.55 -38.52
N LYS A 118 -20.17 -13.56 -37.93
CA LYS A 118 -20.55 -14.16 -36.64
C LYS A 118 -20.17 -13.28 -35.45
N TYR A 119 -18.95 -12.74 -35.43
CA TYR A 119 -18.41 -12.03 -34.27
C TYR A 119 -18.43 -10.50 -34.41
N ASN A 120 -18.73 -9.96 -35.60
CA ASN A 120 -18.90 -8.52 -35.79
C ASN A 120 -20.17 -8.05 -35.06
N LYS A 121 -19.97 -7.02 -34.24
CA LYS A 121 -21.02 -6.32 -33.48
C LYS A 121 -21.44 -5.01 -34.16
N TRP A 122 -20.65 -4.49 -35.10
CA TRP A 122 -20.93 -3.23 -35.79
C TRP A 122 -22.00 -3.43 -36.87
N GLY A 123 -23.07 -2.63 -36.83
CA GLY A 123 -24.14 -2.63 -37.82
C GLY A 123 -25.26 -3.66 -37.63
N LYS A 124 -25.41 -4.23 -36.43
CA LYS A 124 -26.56 -5.07 -36.05
C LYS A 124 -27.44 -4.34 -35.04
N ASP A 125 -28.75 -4.47 -35.17
CA ASP A 125 -29.71 -3.81 -34.27
C ASP A 125 -29.56 -4.35 -32.83
N GLY A 126 -29.29 -3.45 -31.88
CA GLY A 126 -29.21 -3.76 -30.44
C GLY A 126 -27.80 -3.80 -29.82
N TYR A 127 -26.77 -3.32 -30.52
CA TYR A 127 -25.43 -3.04 -29.98
C TYR A 127 -24.98 -1.62 -30.27
#